data_AF-G5E420-F1
#
_entry.id   AF-G5E420-F1
#
_cell.length_a   1.000
_cell.length_b   1.000
_cell.length_c   1.000
_cell.angle_alpha   90.00
_cell.angle_beta   90.00
_cell.angle_gamma   90.00
#
_symmetry.space_group_name_H-M   'P 1'
#
loop_
_entity.id
_entity.type
_entity.pdbx_description
1 polymer ?
#
loop_
_entity_poly.entity_id
_entity_poly.type
_entity_poly.pdbx_seq_one_letter_code
_entity_poly.pdbx_strand_id
1 'polypeptide(L)' 'NFEIVKQFVNGILDSLTISQKAARVGLVQYSTHVRTEFTMAQYSSAKDMKRAVSQVKYMGRGSMTGL' A
#
# COMPACT_ATOMS: atom_id res chain seq x y z
N ASN A 1 10.56 8.72 -6.67
CA ASN A 1 10.41 7.26 -6.67
C ASN A 1 9.19 6.74 -5.93
N PHE A 2 9.00 7.06 -4.63
CA PHE A 2 7.85 6.50 -3.88
C PHE A 2 6.48 6.89 -4.44
N GLU A 3 6.34 8.11 -4.96
CA GLU A 3 5.10 8.55 -5.62
C GLU A 3 4.76 7.75 -6.89
N ILE A 4 5.76 7.24 -7.62
CA ILE A 4 5.54 6.36 -8.78
C ILE A 4 4.97 5.02 -8.30
N VAL A 5 5.48 4.49 -7.19
CA VAL A 5 4.95 3.25 -6.58
C VAL A 5 3.50 3.45 -6.13
N LYS A 6 3.17 4.59 -5.51
CA LYS A 6 1.77 4.91 -5.16
C LYS A 6 0.87 4.96 -6.40
N GLN A 7 1.32 5.59 -7.48
CA GLN A 7 0.56 5.65 -8.74
C GLN A 7 0.35 4.26 -9.34
N PHE A 8 1.38 3.41 -9.35
CA PHE A 8 1.29 2.02 -9.82
C PHE A 8 0.28 1.20 -8.98
N VAL A 9 0.35 1.30 -7.65
CA VAL A 9 -0.61 0.63 -6.75
C VAL A 9 -2.02 1.14 -7.00
N ASN A 10 -2.21 2.45 -7.18
CA ASN A 10 -3.53 3.00 -7.49
C ASN A 10 -4.10 2.47 -8.83
N GLY A 11 -3.25 2.30 -9.85
CA GLY A 11 -3.66 1.71 -11.13
C GLY A 11 -4.08 0.24 -11.00
N ILE A 12 -3.41 -0.53 -10.14
CA ILE A 12 -3.82 -1.91 -9.82
C ILE A 12 -5.15 -1.94 -9.08
N LEU A 13 -5.35 -1.02 -8.12
CA LEU A 13 -6.61 -0.93 -7.39
C LEU A 13 -7.79 -0.52 -8.29
N ASP A 14 -7.53 0.17 -9.40
CA ASP A 14 -8.55 0.52 -10.40
C ASP A 14 -8.92 -0.64 -11.32
N SER A 15 -7.98 -1.53 -11.63
CA SER A 15 -8.25 -2.69 -12.48
C SER A 15 -8.90 -3.85 -11.71
N LEU A 16 -8.79 -3.87 -10.38
CA LEU A 16 -9.37 -4.90 -9.53
C LEU A 16 -10.76 -4.50 -9.01
N THR A 17 -11.74 -5.38 -9.18
CA THR A 17 -13.07 -5.23 -8.55
C THR A 17 -12.99 -5.63 -7.07
N ILE A 18 -12.74 -4.65 -6.20
CA ILE A 18 -12.62 -4.85 -4.75
C ILE A 18 -14.00 -4.93 -4.11
N SER A 19 -14.27 -6.04 -3.42
CA SER A 19 -15.51 -6.29 -2.68
C SER A 19 -15.27 -7.37 -1.63
N GLN A 20 -16.05 -7.37 -0.54
CA GLN A 20 -15.94 -8.37 0.52
C GLN A 20 -16.07 -9.82 0.04
N LYS A 21 -16.74 -10.03 -1.09
CA LYS A 21 -17.02 -11.34 -1.72
C LYS A 21 -16.17 -11.62 -2.98
N ALA A 22 -15.35 -10.68 -3.46
CA ALA A 22 -14.59 -10.84 -4.70
C ALA A 22 -13.08 -10.75 -4.42
N ALA A 23 -12.47 -9.58 -4.62
CA ALA A 23 -11.05 -9.36 -4.37
C ALA A 23 -10.80 -8.59 -3.07
N ARG A 24 -9.83 -9.05 -2.29
CA ARG A 24 -9.31 -8.40 -1.07
C ARG A 24 -7.85 -8.05 -1.26
N VAL A 25 -7.44 -6.86 -0.82
CA VAL A 25 -6.08 -6.35 -1.02
C VAL A 25 -5.49 -5.92 0.32
N GLY A 26 -4.27 -6.36 0.59
CA GLY A 26 -3.46 -5.89 1.71
C GLY A 26 -2.22 -5.18 1.20
N LEU A 27 -1.71 -4.22 1.97
CA LEU A 27 -0.51 -3.47 1.63
C LEU A 27 0.52 -3.62 2.76
N VAL A 28 1.68 -4.11 2.38
CA VAL A 28 2.85 -4.20 3.25
C VAL A 28 3.99 -3.46 2.58
N GLN A 29 4.59 -2.54 3.32
CA GLN A 29 5.80 -1.86 2.90
C GLN A 29 7.01 -2.58 3.51
N TYR A 30 8.01 -2.86 2.67
CA TYR A 30 9.26 -3.46 3.08
C TYR A 30 10.43 -2.51 2.80
N SER A 31 11.26 -2.31 3.80
CA SER A 31 12.55 -1.62 3.68
C SER A 31 13.52 -2.30 4.67
N THR A 32 14.08 -1.59 5.64
CA THR A 32 14.87 -2.19 6.73
C THR A 32 13.99 -2.83 7.81
N HIS A 33 12.73 -2.40 7.88
CA HIS A 33 11.70 -2.99 8.73
C HIS A 33 10.48 -3.32 7.88
N VAL A 34 9.75 -4.37 8.26
CA VAL A 34 8.45 -4.71 7.71
C VAL A 34 7.41 -3.80 8.36
N ARG A 35 6.59 -3.11 7.56
CA ARG A 35 5.43 -2.39 8.05
C ARG A 35 4.18 -2.77 7.28
N THR A 36 3.23 -3.36 7.99
CA THR A 36 1.89 -3.59 7.45
C THR A 36 1.12 -2.27 7.53
N GLU A 37 0.78 -1.69 6.38
CA GLU A 37 -0.04 -0.48 6.33
C GLU A 37 -1.53 -0.83 6.49
N PHE A 38 -1.98 -1.92 5.87
CA PHE A 38 -3.30 -2.47 6.11
C PHE A 38 -3.42 -3.94 5.66
N THR A 39 -4.28 -4.68 6.34
CA THR A 39 -4.54 -6.09 6.02
C THR A 39 -5.70 -6.26 5.03
N MET A 40 -5.79 -7.44 4.41
CA MET A 40 -6.85 -7.79 3.43
C MET A 40 -8.27 -7.68 3.98
N ALA A 41 -8.47 -7.72 5.30
CA ALA A 41 -9.78 -7.59 5.93
C ALA A 41 -10.17 -6.12 6.23
N GLN A 42 -9.21 -5.20 6.13
CA GLN A 42 -9.35 -3.86 6.69
C GLN A 42 -10.11 -2.90 5.77
N TYR A 43 -10.07 -3.15 4.45
CA TYR A 43 -10.80 -2.35 3.47
C TYR A 43 -11.63 -3.23 2.55
N SER A 44 -12.86 -2.79 2.32
CA SER A 44 -13.85 -3.46 1.46
C SER A 44 -14.14 -2.69 0.17
N SER A 45 -13.52 -1.52 -0.01
CA SER A 45 -13.75 -0.59 -1.11
C SER A 45 -12.44 -0.05 -1.66
N ALA A 46 -12.34 0.01 -3.00
CA ALA A 46 -11.19 0.59 -3.70
C ALA A 46 -10.95 2.06 -3.28
N LYS A 47 -12.02 2.81 -3.00
CA LYS A 47 -11.92 4.21 -2.57
C LYS A 47 -11.19 4.36 -1.22
N ASP A 48 -11.50 3.48 -0.27
CA ASP A 48 -10.88 3.52 1.05
C ASP A 48 -9.43 3.03 0.99
N MET A 49 -9.14 2.02 0.16
CA MET A 49 -7.77 1.57 -0.10
C MET A 49 -6.92 2.67 -0.74
N LYS A 50 -7.44 3.39 -1.74
CA LYS A 50 -6.75 4.52 -2.35
C LYS A 50 -6.44 5.64 -1.36
N ARG A 51 -7.38 5.93 -0.46
CA ARG A 51 -7.16 6.87 0.64
C ARG A 51 -6.08 6.36 1.60
N ALA A 52 -6.06 5.07 1.90
CA ALA A 52 -5.00 4.49 2.73
C ALA A 52 -3.64 4.60 2.03
N VAL A 53 -3.54 4.21 0.75
CA VAL A 53 -2.31 4.31 -0.08
C VAL A 53 -1.79 5.73 -0.15
N SER A 54 -2.66 6.74 -0.28
CA SER A 54 -2.22 8.15 -0.30
C SER A 54 -1.69 8.62 1.05
N GLN A 55 -2.21 8.08 2.15
CA GLN A 55 -1.74 8.35 3.51
C GLN A 55 -0.50 7.55 3.90
N VAL A 56 -0.12 6.51 3.14
CA VAL A 56 1.13 5.79 3.39
C VAL A 56 2.29 6.77 3.26
N LYS A 57 2.99 6.93 4.37
CA LYS A 57 4.23 7.69 4.44
C LYS A 57 5.37 6.75 4.10
N TYR A 58 6.26 7.22 3.24
CA TYR A 58 7.51 6.53 3.00
C TYR A 58 8.21 6.28 4.35
N MET A 59 8.60 5.04 4.61
CA MET A 59 9.19 4.65 5.91
C MET A 59 10.50 5.39 6.27
N GLY A 60 11.04 6.23 5.37
CA GLY A 60 12.26 6.96 5.64
C GLY A 60 13.47 6.04 5.67
N ARG A 61 14.65 6.65 5.55
CA ARG A 61 15.93 5.99 5.31
C ARG A 61 16.26 4.99 6.43
N GLY A 62 16.10 3.70 6.14
CA GLY A 62 16.78 2.63 6.87
C GLY A 62 18.03 2.13 6.13
N SER A 63 18.53 2.86 5.13
CA SER A 63 19.88 2.65 4.62
C SER A 63 20.86 3.24 5.62
N MET A 64 21.12 2.50 6.72
CA MET A 64 22.43 2.52 7.36
C MET A 64 23.42 1.90 6.37
N THR A 65 23.77 2.62 5.30
CA THR A 65 25.10 2.44 4.74
C THR A 65 26.02 3.09 5.77
N GLY A 66 26.57 2.26 6.66
CA GLY A 66 27.53 2.67 7.67
C GLY A 66 28.68 3.43 7.01
N LEU A 67 29.23 4.37 7.79
CA LEU A 67 30.50 5.04 7.51
C LEU A 67 31.61 4.04 7.25
#